data_AF-A0A9P1E3H1-F1
#
_entry.id   AF-A0A9P1E3H1-F1
#
_cell.length_a   1.000
_cell.length_b   1.000
_cell.length_c   1.000
_cell.angle_alpha   90.00
_cell.angle_beta   90.00
_cell.angle_gamma   90.00
#
_symmetry.space_group_name_H-M   'P 1'
#
loop_
_entity.id
_entity.type
_entity.pdbx_description
1 polymer ?
#
loop_
_entity_poly.entity_id
_entity_poly.type
_entity_poly.pdbx_seq_one_letter_code
_entity_poly.pdbx_strand_id
1 'polypeptide(L)'
;MCRAIGNYGWGFMPLSAYELSHWILDEEVKTNEKLVEEVKSTWTQTGVSILSDGWKNMHGRQLINFLVNNPYGTVFLKSVDASAHVKDARMLCKLLDGVVEEVGEDIVTQVVTDNASNYKAASKLLMAKRHRLWWTPCVAHCIDLIFEKIGELPQHKNALAKAKTISDSLYIQSRMGTGFDATNVKKRSCSSSCHKICYGIPYVAKHA
;
A
#
# COMPACT_ATOMS: atom_id res chain seq x y z
N MET A 1 19.23 -11.40 6.85
CA MET A 1 18.87 -11.80 8.23
C MET A 1 19.00 -13.30 8.47
N CYS A 2 18.18 -14.18 7.87
CA CYS A 2 18.21 -15.64 8.14
C CYS A 2 19.58 -16.30 7.92
N ARG A 3 20.33 -15.85 6.90
CA ARG A 3 21.70 -16.32 6.63
C ARG A 3 22.71 -15.91 7.72
N ALA A 4 22.54 -14.72 8.31
CA ALA A 4 23.38 -14.25 9.41
C ALA A 4 23.11 -15.03 10.71
N ILE A 5 21.83 -15.33 10.98
CA ILE A 5 21.42 -16.20 12.10
C ILE A 5 21.96 -17.62 11.91
N GLY A 6 21.87 -18.17 10.70
CA GLY A 6 22.41 -19.49 10.37
C GLY A 6 23.94 -19.58 10.52
N ASN A 7 24.66 -18.51 10.19
CA ASN A 7 26.12 -18.44 10.35
C ASN A 7 26.58 -18.38 11.81
N TYR A 8 25.72 -18.00 12.76
CA TYR A 8 26.06 -17.94 14.19
C TYR A 8 26.27 -19.34 14.79
N GLY A 9 25.67 -20.38 14.18
CA GLY A 9 25.82 -21.77 14.61
C GLY A 9 24.90 -22.19 15.76
N TRP A 10 25.12 -23.41 16.27
CA TRP A 10 24.38 -23.95 17.41
C TRP A 10 24.69 -23.15 18.69
N GLY A 11 23.65 -22.70 19.39
CA GLY A 11 23.79 -21.89 20.61
C GLY A 11 23.41 -20.41 20.47
N PHE A 12 22.87 -19.99 19.31
CA PHE A 12 22.26 -18.66 19.18
C PHE A 12 21.09 -18.53 20.16
N MET A 13 21.22 -17.63 21.13
CA MET A 13 20.13 -17.22 21.99
C MET A 13 19.41 -16.06 21.30
N PRO A 14 18.15 -16.23 20.87
CA PRO A 14 17.40 -15.13 20.28
C PRO A 14 17.21 -14.03 21.31
N LEU A 15 17.30 -12.79 20.85
CA LEU A 15 16.97 -11.62 21.66
C LEU A 15 15.54 -11.74 22.17
N SER A 16 15.33 -11.31 23.41
CA SER A 16 14.01 -11.26 24.01
C SER A 16 13.12 -10.26 23.28
N ALA A 17 11.80 -10.47 23.37
CA ALA A 17 10.85 -9.49 22.85
C ALA A 17 11.01 -8.11 23.51
N TYR A 18 11.48 -8.07 24.76
CA TYR A 18 11.77 -6.83 25.48
C TYR A 18 12.93 -6.07 24.84
N GLU A 19 14.08 -6.73 24.62
CA GLU A 19 15.25 -6.11 23.98
C GLU A 19 14.92 -5.57 22.58
N LEU A 20 14.18 -6.35 21.79
CA LEU A 20 13.76 -5.95 20.44
C LEU A 20 12.83 -4.74 20.41
N SER A 21 12.00 -4.55 21.44
CA SER A 21 11.00 -3.47 21.49
C SER A 21 11.45 -2.21 22.23
N HIS A 22 12.63 -2.25 22.85
CA HIS A 22 13.18 -1.13 23.61
C HIS A 22 14.43 -0.59 22.89
N TRP A 23 15.62 -0.80 23.48
CA TRP A 23 16.83 -0.15 23.03
C TRP A 23 17.20 -0.47 21.57
N ILE A 24 16.89 -1.68 21.08
CA ILE A 24 17.15 -2.04 19.68
C ILE A 24 16.24 -1.25 18.74
N LEU A 25 14.94 -1.21 19.02
CA LEU A 25 14.00 -0.42 18.23
C LEU A 25 14.36 1.06 18.27
N ASP A 26 14.73 1.59 19.44
CA ASP A 26 15.11 2.98 19.61
C ASP A 26 16.37 3.33 18.80
N GLU A 27 17.39 2.48 18.80
CA GLU A 27 18.60 2.69 18.00
C GLU A 27 18.33 2.58 16.49
N GLU A 28 17.47 1.64 16.06
CA GLU A 28 17.05 1.52 14.66
C GLU A 28 16.21 2.72 14.20
N VAL A 29 15.35 3.27 15.07
CA VAL A 29 14.59 4.50 14.78
C VAL A 29 15.56 5.66 14.59
N LYS A 30 16.51 5.88 15.50
CA LYS A 30 17.53 6.95 15.35
C LYS A 30 18.35 6.80 14.08
N THR A 31 18.70 5.58 13.71
CA THR A 31 19.45 5.30 12.48
C THR A 31 18.62 5.63 11.25
N ASN A 32 17.35 5.23 11.23
CA ASN A 32 16.43 5.56 10.14
C ASN A 32 16.11 7.05 10.05
N GLU A 33 16.00 7.75 11.18
CA GLU A 33 15.79 9.21 11.20
C GLU A 33 16.95 9.95 10.52
N LYS A 34 18.20 9.52 10.76
CA LYS A 34 19.38 10.08 10.08
C LYS A 34 19.31 9.84 8.57
N LEU A 35 19.00 8.62 8.14
CA LEU A 35 18.87 8.29 6.71
C LEU A 35 17.75 9.11 6.04
N VAL A 36 16.62 9.29 6.72
CA VAL A 36 15.51 10.11 6.23
C VAL A 36 15.92 11.57 6.11
N GLU A 37 16.65 12.11 7.09
CA GLU A 37 17.12 13.50 7.05
C GLU A 37 18.14 13.74 5.93
N GLU A 38 19.05 12.79 5.71
CA GLU A 38 19.98 12.82 4.57
C GLU A 38 19.21 12.90 3.25
N VAL A 39 18.17 12.09 3.05
CA VAL A 39 17.33 12.15 1.84
C VAL A 39 16.56 13.48 1.78
N LYS A 40 15.97 13.95 2.89
CA LYS A 40 15.23 15.21 2.95
C LYS A 40 16.08 16.43 2.59
N SER A 41 17.35 16.44 2.97
CA SER A 41 18.28 17.53 2.64
C SER A 41 18.42 17.77 1.12
N THR A 42 18.17 16.73 0.31
CA THR A 42 18.26 16.78 -1.16
C THR A 42 16.97 17.23 -1.86
N TRP A 43 15.87 17.37 -1.11
CA TRP A 43 14.55 17.69 -1.66
C TRP A 43 14.54 19.05 -2.36
N THR A 44 15.13 20.09 -1.75
CA THR A 44 15.15 21.44 -2.31
C THR A 44 15.93 21.53 -3.62
N GLN A 45 16.91 20.65 -3.84
CA GLN A 45 17.75 20.67 -5.05
C GLN A 45 17.12 19.93 -6.22
N THR A 46 16.44 18.81 -5.95
CA THR A 46 15.89 17.92 -6.99
C THR A 46 14.40 18.10 -7.22
N GLY A 47 13.70 18.71 -6.26
CA GLY A 47 12.26 18.61 -6.16
C GLY A 47 11.82 17.18 -5.79
N VAL A 48 10.53 17.04 -5.50
CA VAL A 48 9.97 15.75 -5.06
C VAL A 48 8.66 15.42 -5.74
N SER A 49 8.35 14.13 -5.77
CA SER A 49 7.05 13.59 -6.19
C SER A 49 6.32 13.04 -4.98
N ILE A 50 5.11 13.51 -4.72
CA ILE A 50 4.25 12.92 -3.68
C ILE A 50 3.57 11.70 -4.27
N LEU A 51 3.67 10.55 -3.61
CA LEU A 51 2.99 9.32 -3.97
C LEU A 51 1.89 9.06 -2.95
N SER A 52 0.66 8.85 -3.41
CA SER A 52 -0.45 8.47 -2.54
C SER A 52 -1.14 7.21 -3.04
N ASP A 53 -1.33 6.25 -2.13
CA ASP A 53 -2.06 5.02 -2.42
C ASP A 53 -3.05 4.70 -1.31
N GLY A 54 -4.27 4.36 -1.72
CA GLY A 54 -5.37 4.02 -0.82
C GLY A 54 -5.65 2.53 -0.89
N TRP A 55 -5.57 1.84 0.25
CA TRP A 55 -5.91 0.43 0.32
C TRP A 55 -7.01 0.18 1.34
N LYS A 56 -7.84 -0.83 1.06
CA LYS A 56 -8.91 -1.27 1.94
C LYS A 56 -8.57 -2.64 2.49
N ASN A 57 -8.53 -2.76 3.82
CA ASN A 57 -8.28 -4.04 4.47
C ASN A 57 -9.55 -4.93 4.48
N MET A 58 -9.37 -6.21 4.82
CA MET A 58 -10.48 -7.18 4.87
C MET A 58 -11.56 -6.84 5.91
N HIS A 59 -11.20 -6.07 6.95
CA HIS A 59 -12.11 -5.58 7.98
C HIS A 59 -12.84 -4.30 7.57
N GLY A 60 -12.65 -3.84 6.33
CA GLY A 60 -13.33 -2.68 5.76
C GLY A 60 -12.67 -1.33 6.07
N ARG A 61 -11.56 -1.31 6.83
CA ARG A 61 -10.81 -0.08 7.11
C ARG A 61 -10.09 0.39 5.85
N GLN A 62 -10.13 1.69 5.60
CA GLN A 62 -9.46 2.34 4.49
C GLN A 62 -8.29 3.14 5.02
N LEU A 63 -7.10 2.89 4.50
CA LEU A 63 -5.89 3.62 4.87
C LEU A 63 -5.30 4.25 3.61
N ILE A 64 -4.90 5.50 3.74
CA ILE A 64 -4.24 6.25 2.67
C ILE A 64 -2.81 6.52 3.11
N ASN A 65 -1.87 5.99 2.36
CA ASN A 65 -0.44 6.20 2.61
C ASN A 65 0.05 7.36 1.76
N PHE A 66 0.95 8.16 2.33
CA PHE A 66 1.67 9.22 1.66
C PHE A 66 3.16 8.95 1.74
N LEU A 67 3.80 8.90 0.58
CA LEU A 67 5.24 8.79 0.44
C LEU A 67 5.75 9.98 -0.36
N VAL A 68 7.00 10.35 -0.14
CA VAL A 68 7.68 11.40 -0.89
C VAL A 68 8.87 10.76 -1.57
N ASN A 69 8.96 10.88 -2.89
CA ASN A 69 10.00 10.26 -3.68
C ASN A 69 10.85 11.31 -4.40
N ASN A 70 12.16 11.10 -4.39
CA ASN A 70 13.11 11.81 -5.23
C ASN A 70 14.21 10.83 -5.72
N PRO A 71 15.19 11.27 -6.54
CA PRO A 71 16.25 10.38 -7.05
C PRO A 71 17.12 9.72 -5.97
N TYR A 72 17.16 10.29 -4.76
CA TYR A 72 17.98 9.81 -3.65
C TYR A 72 17.25 8.82 -2.73
N GLY A 73 15.92 8.76 -2.80
CA GLY A 73 15.15 7.76 -2.08
C GLY A 73 13.66 8.07 -1.98
N THR A 74 12.94 7.12 -1.39
CA THR A 74 11.54 7.27 -1.02
C THR A 74 11.42 7.32 0.49
N VAL A 75 10.75 8.35 1.01
CA VAL A 75 10.46 8.52 2.44
C VAL A 75 8.97 8.29 2.66
N PHE A 76 8.64 7.41 3.60
CA PHE A 76 7.27 7.31 4.10
C PHE A 76 6.98 8.52 4.98
N LEU A 77 5.95 9.30 4.61
CA LEU A 77 5.60 10.51 5.35
C LEU A 77 4.58 10.19 6.45
N LYS A 78 3.42 9.65 6.06
CA LYS A 78 2.35 9.31 7.00
C LYS A 78 1.30 8.38 6.37
N SER A 79 0.49 7.77 7.23
CA SER A 79 -0.72 7.05 6.85
C SER A 79 -1.93 7.69 7.54
N VAL A 80 -3.05 7.78 6.84
CA VAL A 80 -4.29 8.37 7.33
C VAL A 80 -5.40 7.33 7.27
N ASP A 81 -6.09 7.12 8.39
CA ASP A 81 -7.30 6.31 8.44
C ASP A 81 -8.48 7.08 7.83
N ALA A 82 -8.93 6.60 6.66
CA ALA A 82 -10.05 7.13 5.90
C ALA A 82 -11.31 6.25 6.03
N SER A 83 -11.37 5.34 6.99
CA SER A 83 -12.49 4.40 7.18
C SER A 83 -13.84 5.10 7.36
N ALA A 84 -13.86 6.26 8.02
CA ALA A 84 -15.06 7.05 8.25
C ALA A 84 -15.51 7.88 7.02
N HIS A 85 -14.67 7.99 5.98
CA HIS A 85 -14.83 8.98 4.90
C HIS A 85 -14.69 8.35 3.51
N VAL A 86 -15.43 7.27 3.31
CA VAL A 86 -15.37 6.42 2.11
C VAL A 86 -15.78 7.22 0.86
N LYS A 87 -14.80 7.56 0.01
CA LYS A 87 -14.95 8.01 -1.40
C LYS A 87 -15.33 9.48 -1.65
N ASP A 88 -14.97 10.43 -0.79
CA ASP A 88 -15.13 11.85 -1.14
C ASP A 88 -13.85 12.42 -1.82
N ALA A 89 -14.01 12.86 -3.07
CA ALA A 89 -12.95 13.53 -3.82
C ALA A 89 -12.48 14.84 -3.15
N ARG A 90 -13.37 15.54 -2.44
CA ARG A 90 -13.02 16.77 -1.73
C ARG A 90 -12.14 16.49 -0.51
N MET A 91 -12.46 15.45 0.25
CA MET A 91 -11.64 15.00 1.37
C MET A 91 -10.25 14.58 0.89
N LEU A 92 -10.17 13.75 -0.16
CA LEU A 92 -8.90 13.35 -0.77
C LEU A 92 -8.10 14.56 -1.24
N CYS A 93 -8.76 15.53 -1.90
CA CYS A 93 -8.11 16.77 -2.30
C CYS A 93 -7.53 17.51 -1.10
N LYS A 94 -8.28 17.64 0.02
CA LYS A 94 -7.77 18.28 1.25
C LYS A 94 -6.57 17.55 1.84
N LEU A 95 -6.57 16.21 1.84
CA LEU A 95 -5.44 15.44 2.33
C LEU A 95 -4.19 15.64 1.46
N LEU A 96 -4.34 15.52 0.14
CA LEU A 96 -3.23 15.73 -0.81
C LEU A 96 -2.69 17.16 -0.70
N ASP A 97 -3.59 18.13 -0.64
CA ASP A 97 -3.28 19.55 -0.49
C ASP A 97 -2.51 19.84 0.80
N GLY A 98 -2.94 19.27 1.93
CA GLY A 98 -2.21 19.39 3.21
C GLY A 98 -0.84 18.73 3.19
N VAL A 99 -0.65 17.63 2.45
CA VAL A 99 0.67 17.02 2.25
C VAL A 99 1.57 17.89 1.38
N VAL A 100 1.02 18.53 0.35
CA VAL A 100 1.77 19.53 -0.44
C VAL A 100 2.22 20.70 0.44
N GLU A 101 1.37 21.19 1.34
CA GLU A 101 1.73 22.27 2.27
C GLU A 101 2.81 21.84 3.28
N GLU A 102 2.70 20.63 3.83
CA GLU A 102 3.68 20.07 4.76
C GLU A 102 5.07 19.91 4.14
N VAL A 103 5.13 19.50 2.86
CA VAL A 103 6.39 19.33 2.13
C VAL A 103 6.92 20.66 1.57
N GLY A 104 6.01 21.58 1.23
CA GLY A 104 6.32 22.86 0.59
C GLY A 104 6.05 22.84 -0.92
N GLU A 105 5.15 23.71 -1.39
CA GLU A 105 4.72 23.74 -2.79
C GLU A 105 5.87 24.01 -3.78
N ASP A 106 6.87 24.82 -3.40
CA ASP A 106 8.01 25.12 -4.26
C ASP A 106 8.92 23.91 -4.51
N ILE A 107 8.86 22.90 -3.64
CA ILE A 107 9.67 21.68 -3.70
C ILE A 107 8.91 20.57 -4.43
N VAL A 108 7.59 20.54 -4.33
CA VAL A 108 6.76 19.51 -4.95
C VAL A 108 6.65 19.77 -6.46
N THR A 109 7.00 18.77 -7.26
CA THR A 109 6.94 18.84 -8.73
C THR A 109 5.71 18.14 -9.29
N GLN A 110 5.31 17.02 -8.69
CA GLN A 110 4.15 16.24 -9.12
C GLN A 110 3.52 15.45 -7.97
N VAL A 111 2.26 15.06 -8.19
CA VAL A 111 1.50 14.17 -7.33
C VAL A 111 1.10 12.94 -8.14
N VAL A 112 1.49 11.76 -7.65
CA VAL A 112 1.17 10.47 -8.24
C VAL A 112 0.18 9.74 -7.36
N THR A 113 -0.96 9.35 -7.91
CA THR A 113 -2.01 8.63 -7.16
C THR A 113 -2.54 7.44 -7.96
N ASP A 114 -3.38 6.61 -7.34
CA ASP A 114 -4.14 5.61 -8.10
C ASP A 114 -5.00 6.26 -9.23
N ASN A 115 -5.42 5.44 -10.18
CA ASN A 115 -6.22 5.87 -11.34
C ASN A 115 -7.75 5.75 -11.10
N ALA A 116 -8.18 5.50 -9.86
CA ALA A 116 -9.58 5.35 -9.51
C ALA A 116 -10.32 6.69 -9.67
N SER A 117 -11.64 6.62 -9.84
CA SER A 117 -12.46 7.79 -10.19
C SER A 117 -12.44 8.89 -9.12
N ASN A 118 -12.37 8.51 -7.85
CA ASN A 118 -12.26 9.42 -6.70
C ASN A 118 -10.91 10.17 -6.69
N TYR A 119 -9.80 9.48 -6.94
CA TYR A 119 -8.49 10.13 -7.02
C TYR A 119 -8.37 11.02 -8.26
N LYS A 120 -8.89 10.60 -9.42
CA LYS A 120 -8.99 11.49 -10.59
C LYS A 120 -9.73 12.79 -10.29
N ALA A 121 -10.88 12.69 -9.61
CA ALA A 121 -11.66 13.86 -9.25
C ALA A 121 -10.93 14.74 -8.23
N ALA A 122 -10.31 14.14 -7.21
CA ALA A 122 -9.51 14.86 -6.22
C ALA A 122 -8.32 15.58 -6.85
N SER A 123 -7.58 14.90 -7.73
CA SER A 123 -6.44 15.46 -8.45
C SER A 123 -6.86 16.61 -9.36
N LYS A 124 -8.00 16.52 -10.06
CA LYS A 124 -8.53 17.65 -10.85
C LYS A 124 -8.79 18.88 -9.99
N LEU A 125 -9.37 18.70 -8.80
CA LEU A 125 -9.57 19.81 -7.85
C LEU A 125 -8.24 20.38 -7.38
N LEU A 126 -7.25 19.52 -7.09
CA LEU A 126 -5.92 19.95 -6.69
C LEU A 126 -5.20 20.75 -7.78
N MET A 127 -5.24 20.30 -9.03
CA MET A 127 -4.63 21.01 -10.17
C MET A 127 -5.31 22.35 -10.47
N ALA A 128 -6.62 22.46 -10.18
CA ALA A 128 -7.33 23.73 -10.26
C ALA A 128 -6.91 24.71 -9.16
N LYS A 129 -6.50 24.21 -7.98
CA LYS A 129 -5.99 25.03 -6.87
C LYS A 129 -4.51 25.39 -7.03
N ARG A 130 -3.68 24.45 -7.49
CA ARG A 130 -2.21 24.57 -7.56
C ARG A 130 -1.72 24.40 -8.99
N HIS A 131 -1.59 25.51 -9.71
CA HIS A 131 -1.28 25.54 -11.14
C HIS A 131 0.16 25.12 -11.49
N ARG A 132 1.07 25.10 -10.51
CA ARG A 132 2.48 24.72 -10.70
C ARG A 132 2.71 23.20 -10.59
N LEU A 133 1.70 22.46 -10.13
CA LEU A 133 1.77 21.02 -9.94
C LEU A 133 1.15 20.27 -11.11
N TRP A 134 1.62 19.03 -11.28
CA TRP A 134 1.05 18.08 -12.22
C TRP A 134 0.60 16.81 -11.51
N TRP A 135 -0.47 16.20 -12.02
CA TRP A 135 -0.94 14.91 -11.54
C TRP A 135 -0.65 13.82 -12.58
N THR A 136 -0.09 12.72 -12.09
CA THR A 136 0.21 11.54 -12.90
C THR A 136 -0.50 10.31 -12.33
N PRO A 137 -1.22 9.51 -13.13
CA PRO A 137 -1.80 8.27 -12.63
C PRO A 137 -0.71 7.22 -12.37
N CYS A 138 -0.92 6.38 -11.36
CA CYS A 138 -0.01 5.29 -11.01
C CYS A 138 0.12 4.29 -12.17
N VAL A 139 1.36 4.09 -12.63
CA VAL A 139 1.68 3.19 -13.75
C VAL A 139 1.34 1.75 -13.41
N ALA A 140 1.66 1.28 -12.19
CA ALA A 140 1.36 -0.09 -11.77
C ALA A 140 -0.15 -0.37 -11.84
N HIS A 141 -0.97 0.58 -11.39
CA HIS A 141 -2.42 0.46 -11.48
C HIS A 141 -2.91 0.52 -12.94
N CYS A 142 -2.28 1.32 -13.80
CA CYS A 142 -2.62 1.33 -15.22
C CYS A 142 -2.33 -0.01 -15.90
N ILE A 143 -1.20 -0.65 -15.59
CA ILE A 143 -0.84 -1.97 -16.11
C ILE A 143 -1.83 -3.04 -15.62
N ASP A 144 -2.20 -2.99 -14.35
CA ASP A 144 -3.21 -3.87 -13.76
C ASP A 144 -4.56 -3.77 -14.49
N LEU A 145 -5.03 -2.55 -14.78
CA LEU A 145 -6.24 -2.34 -15.59
C LEU A 145 -6.12 -2.90 -17.02
N ILE A 146 -4.94 -2.81 -17.63
CA ILE A 146 -4.69 -3.42 -18.96
C ILE A 146 -4.82 -4.95 -18.85
N PHE A 147 -4.24 -5.56 -17.82
CA PHE A 147 -4.34 -7.01 -17.62
C PHE A 147 -5.77 -7.46 -17.29
N GLU A 148 -6.53 -6.68 -16.51
CA GLU A 148 -7.96 -6.94 -16.30
C GLU A 148 -8.72 -7.00 -17.63
N LYS A 149 -8.46 -6.04 -18.55
CA LYS A 149 -9.09 -6.01 -19.88
C LYS A 149 -8.67 -7.16 -20.78
N ILE A 150 -7.40 -7.55 -20.75
CA ILE A 150 -6.92 -8.74 -21.48
C ILE A 150 -7.62 -10.01 -20.94
N GLY A 151 -7.79 -10.13 -19.63
CA GLY A 151 -8.49 -11.26 -19.00
C GLY A 151 -9.98 -11.35 -19.34
N GLU A 152 -10.61 -10.25 -19.75
CA GLU A 152 -12.01 -10.21 -20.21
C GLU A 152 -12.20 -10.72 -21.65
N LEU A 153 -11.13 -10.84 -22.44
CA LEU A 153 -11.20 -11.30 -23.83
C LEU A 153 -11.77 -12.73 -23.94
N PRO A 154 -12.63 -13.03 -24.94
CA PRO A 154 -13.28 -14.33 -25.07
C PRO A 154 -12.31 -15.53 -25.06
N GLN A 155 -11.12 -15.35 -25.64
CA GLN A 155 -10.07 -16.37 -25.74
C GLN A 155 -9.51 -16.77 -24.35
N HIS A 156 -9.49 -15.83 -23.40
CA HIS A 156 -8.88 -16.01 -22.08
C HIS A 156 -9.93 -16.22 -20.97
N LYS A 157 -11.16 -15.72 -21.16
CA LYS A 157 -12.22 -15.71 -20.15
C LYS A 157 -12.51 -17.09 -19.54
N ASN A 158 -12.60 -18.13 -20.37
CA ASN A 158 -12.87 -19.49 -19.90
C ASN A 158 -11.70 -20.07 -19.09
N ALA A 159 -10.47 -19.84 -19.53
CA ALA A 159 -9.28 -20.32 -18.83
C ALA A 159 -9.13 -19.62 -17.46
N LEU A 160 -9.33 -18.29 -17.42
CA LEU A 160 -9.33 -17.53 -16.16
C LEU A 160 -10.42 -18.00 -15.20
N ALA A 161 -11.64 -18.26 -15.68
CA ALA A 161 -12.73 -18.74 -14.85
C ALA A 161 -12.39 -20.10 -14.20
N LYS A 162 -11.85 -21.04 -14.97
CA LYS A 162 -11.41 -22.34 -14.44
C LYS A 162 -10.26 -22.20 -13.44
N ALA A 163 -9.27 -21.37 -13.74
CA ALA A 163 -8.14 -21.11 -12.84
C ALA A 163 -8.60 -20.50 -11.50
N LYS A 164 -9.55 -19.57 -11.53
CA LYS A 164 -10.16 -18.99 -10.31
C LYS A 164 -10.85 -20.06 -9.48
N THR A 165 -11.67 -20.92 -10.09
CA THR A 165 -12.32 -22.04 -9.38
C THR A 165 -11.31 -22.95 -8.68
N ILE A 166 -10.21 -23.31 -9.36
CA ILE A 166 -9.15 -24.14 -8.77
C ILE A 166 -8.49 -23.40 -7.60
N SER A 167 -8.09 -22.14 -7.80
CA SER A 167 -7.49 -21.31 -6.75
C SER A 167 -8.40 -21.19 -5.52
N ASP A 168 -9.68 -20.96 -5.73
CA ASP A 168 -10.67 -20.86 -4.65
C ASP A 168 -10.81 -22.19 -3.91
N SER A 169 -10.85 -23.32 -4.62
CA SER A 169 -10.92 -24.64 -4.00
C SER A 169 -9.69 -24.97 -3.17
N LEU A 170 -8.47 -24.66 -3.66
CA LEU A 170 -7.22 -24.84 -2.92
C LEU A 170 -7.17 -23.95 -1.67
N TYR A 171 -7.60 -22.69 -1.82
CA TYR A 171 -7.66 -21.76 -0.70
C TYR A 171 -8.63 -22.24 0.39
N ILE A 172 -9.84 -22.65 -0.01
CA ILE A 172 -10.84 -23.22 0.91
C ILE A 172 -10.29 -24.48 1.58
N GLN A 173 -9.68 -25.40 0.84
CA GLN A 173 -9.10 -26.62 1.39
C GLN A 173 -7.97 -26.32 2.39
N SER A 174 -7.08 -25.37 2.08
CA SER A 174 -6.01 -24.94 2.99
C SER A 174 -6.52 -24.31 4.29
N ARG A 175 -7.73 -23.73 4.27
CA ARG A 175 -8.40 -23.15 5.44
C ARG A 175 -9.26 -24.15 6.21
N MET A 176 -9.84 -25.14 5.54
CA MET A 176 -10.69 -26.18 6.13
C MET A 176 -9.90 -27.37 6.70
N GLY A 177 -8.59 -27.21 6.89
CA GLY A 177 -7.75 -28.12 7.67
C GLY A 177 -8.07 -28.14 9.18
N THR A 178 -9.34 -28.05 9.57
CA THR A 178 -9.98 -28.63 10.77
C THR A 178 -11.50 -28.48 10.56
N GLY A 179 -12.25 -29.58 10.67
CA GLY A 179 -13.57 -29.79 10.05
C GLY A 179 -14.66 -28.72 10.29
N PHE A 180 -15.41 -28.41 9.23
CA PHE A 180 -16.74 -27.83 9.29
C PHE A 180 -17.55 -28.16 8.02
N ASP A 181 -18.85 -28.38 8.19
CA ASP A 181 -19.80 -28.92 7.20
C ASP A 181 -20.19 -27.87 6.12
N ALA A 182 -20.24 -28.31 4.86
CA ALA A 182 -20.23 -27.48 3.66
C ALA A 182 -21.64 -27.10 3.15
N THR A 183 -22.60 -26.86 4.04
CA THR A 183 -23.99 -26.63 3.64
C THR A 183 -24.45 -25.17 3.68
N ASN A 184 -23.60 -24.21 4.09
CA ASN A 184 -24.01 -22.80 4.19
C ASN A 184 -22.94 -21.75 3.83
N VAL A 185 -22.16 -21.99 2.76
CA VAL A 185 -21.32 -20.93 2.19
C VAL A 185 -22.19 -19.97 1.37
N LYS A 186 -22.70 -18.92 2.01
CA LYS A 186 -23.22 -17.74 1.29
C LYS A 186 -22.14 -17.28 0.31
N LYS A 187 -22.43 -17.29 -1.01
CA LYS A 187 -21.64 -16.60 -2.03
C LYS A 187 -21.52 -15.12 -1.63
N ARG A 188 -20.43 -14.76 -0.96
CA ARG A 188 -20.09 -13.36 -0.72
C ARG A 188 -19.52 -12.83 -2.04
N SER A 189 -20.29 -12.00 -2.74
CA SER A 189 -19.79 -11.23 -3.87
C SER A 189 -18.75 -10.23 -3.33
N CYS A 190 -17.48 -10.63 -3.26
CA CYS A 190 -16.39 -9.68 -3.10
C CYS A 190 -16.28 -8.94 -4.44
N SER A 191 -16.58 -7.64 -4.43
CA SER A 191 -16.28 -6.74 -5.54
C SER A 191 -14.84 -6.95 -5.99
N SER A 192 -14.59 -6.81 -7.29
CA SER A 192 -13.31 -7.01 -7.99
C SER A 192 -12.08 -6.40 -7.31
N SER A 193 -12.23 -5.42 -6.41
CA SER A 193 -11.14 -4.90 -5.56
C SER A 193 -10.60 -5.88 -4.49
N CYS A 194 -11.33 -6.91 -4.07
CA CYS A 194 -10.82 -7.86 -3.03
C CYS A 194 -9.83 -8.90 -3.56
N HIS A 195 -9.82 -9.17 -4.87
CA HIS A 195 -8.88 -10.15 -5.44
C HIS A 195 -7.46 -9.59 -5.53
N LYS A 196 -7.29 -8.30 -5.23
CA LYS A 196 -5.98 -7.66 -5.13
C LYS A 196 -5.40 -8.02 -3.77
N ILE A 197 -4.45 -8.96 -3.80
CA ILE A 197 -3.52 -9.29 -2.71
C ILE A 197 -4.17 -10.12 -1.57
N CYS A 198 -4.57 -11.35 -1.90
CA CYS A 198 -4.50 -12.48 -0.95
C CYS A 198 -3.42 -13.46 -1.42
N TYR A 199 -2.24 -12.95 -1.77
CA TYR A 199 -1.03 -13.75 -1.86
C TYR A 199 -0.25 -13.52 -0.55
N GLY A 200 -0.04 -14.61 0.18
CA GLY A 200 0.38 -14.60 1.56
C GLY A 200 1.71 -13.89 1.82
N ILE A 201 1.68 -12.98 2.77
CA ILE A 201 2.76 -12.78 3.72
C ILE A 201 2.09 -12.83 5.11
N PRO A 202 2.46 -13.76 6.01
CA PRO A 202 1.98 -13.71 7.38
C PRO A 202 2.64 -12.52 8.06
N TYR A 203 1.97 -11.36 8.08
CA TYR A 203 2.31 -10.32 9.02
C TYR A 203 1.80 -10.77 10.40
N VAL A 204 2.75 -11.14 11.25
CA VAL A 204 2.53 -11.35 12.69
C VAL A 204 2.20 -9.98 13.28
N ALA A 205 0.92 -9.65 13.36
CA ALA A 205 0.44 -8.53 14.16
C ALA A 205 0.51 -8.94 15.63
N LYS A 206 1.53 -8.48 16.36
CA LYS A 206 1.49 -8.44 17.82
C LYS A 206 0.53 -7.31 18.21
N HIS A 207 -0.58 -7.70 18.83
CA HIS A 207 -1.39 -6.80 19.64
C HIS A 207 -0.60 -6.39 20.89
N ALA A 208 -0.71 -5.11 21.25
CA ALA A 208 -0.52 -4.65 22.62
C ALA A 208 -1.67 -5.15 23.50
#